data_AF-A0A7D6V7I3-F1
#
_entry.id   AF-A0A7D6V7I3-F1
#
_cell.length_a   1.000
_cell.length_b   1.000
_cell.length_c   1.000
_cell.angle_alpha   90.00
_cell.angle_beta   90.00
_cell.angle_gamma   90.00
#
_symmetry.space_group_name_H-M   'P 1'
#
loop_
_entity.id
_entity.type
_entity.pdbx_description
1 polymer ?
#
loop_
_entity_poly.entity_id
_entity_poly.type
_entity_poly.pdbx_seq_one_letter_code
_entity_poly.pdbx_strand_id
1 'polypeptide(L)'
;MNTIVNPELAAKVAPPPFVVRLSKRAATLPAPLPQLWAVRVWAHLVGSTGITAVQVGHMLFRDQLITLLTDLGADEQRLAAFRARHERFFGAVYDGLRRAHWYI
;
A
#
# COMPACT_ATOMS: atom_id res chain seq x y z
N MET A 1 -18.31 14.17 -3.44
CA MET A 1 -17.61 13.13 -2.66
C MET A 1 -16.12 13.24 -2.96
N ASN A 2 -15.36 13.87 -2.08
CA ASN A 2 -13.92 14.04 -2.25
C ASN A 2 -13.23 12.73 -1.85
N THR A 3 -12.72 12.01 -2.84
CA THR A 3 -11.82 10.89 -2.62
C THR A 3 -10.54 11.45 -2.01
N ILE A 4 -10.41 11.42 -0.68
CA ILE A 4 -9.13 11.64 -0.02
C ILE A 4 -8.30 10.38 -0.31
N VAL A 5 -7.79 10.29 -1.54
CA VAL A 5 -6.58 9.51 -1.79
C VAL A 5 -5.51 10.28 -1.02
N ASN A 6 -5.14 9.78 0.17
CA ASN A 6 -4.02 10.37 0.91
C ASN A 6 -2.82 10.41 -0.07
N PRO A 7 -2.29 11.59 -0.42
CA PRO A 7 -1.18 11.70 -1.38
C PRO A 7 0.06 10.94 -0.92
N GLU A 8 0.19 10.66 0.39
CA GLU A 8 1.23 9.76 0.92
C GLU A 8 1.06 8.31 0.44
N LEU A 9 -0.16 7.83 0.18
CA LEU A 9 -0.40 6.48 -0.35
C LEU A 9 0.00 6.37 -1.83
N ALA A 10 -0.14 7.44 -2.62
CA ALA A 10 0.32 7.49 -4.01
C ALA A 10 1.86 7.60 -4.10
N ALA A 11 2.50 8.32 -3.17
CA ALA A 11 3.97 8.41 -3.09
C ALA A 11 4.65 7.07 -2.74
N LYS A 12 3.91 6.11 -2.16
CA LYS A 12 4.43 4.80 -1.72
C LYS A 12 4.58 3.74 -2.82
N VAL A 13 4.26 4.04 -4.09
CA VAL A 13 4.42 3.09 -5.22
C VAL A 13 5.82 3.15 -5.84
N ALA A 14 6.69 4.04 -5.37
CA ALA A 14 8.05 4.10 -5.87
C ALA A 14 8.82 2.79 -5.57
N PRO A 15 9.62 2.29 -6.53
CA PRO A 15 10.44 1.11 -6.30
C PRO A 15 11.47 1.39 -5.19
N PRO A 16 11.81 0.39 -4.35
CA PRO A 16 12.83 0.54 -3.33
C PRO A 16 14.19 0.96 -3.91
N PRO A 17 15.06 1.64 -3.13
CA PRO A 17 16.36 2.11 -3.62
C PRO A 17 17.26 1.01 -4.21
N PHE A 18 17.16 -0.23 -3.71
CA PHE A 18 17.93 -1.34 -4.26
C PHE A 18 17.46 -1.73 -5.67
N VAL A 19 16.15 -1.69 -5.94
CA VAL A 19 15.58 -1.94 -7.26
C VAL A 19 16.09 -0.89 -8.25
N VAL A 20 16.13 0.39 -7.85
CA VAL A 20 16.71 1.46 -8.68
C VAL A 20 18.17 1.18 -9.04
N ARG A 21 18.99 0.75 -8.06
CA ARG A 21 20.40 0.39 -8.32
C ARG A 21 20.52 -0.83 -9.22
N LEU A 22 19.70 -1.86 -9.02
CA LEU A 22 19.70 -3.06 -9.83
C LEU A 22 19.21 -2.78 -11.25
N SER A 23 18.22 -1.92 -11.44
CA SER A 23 17.77 -1.47 -12.77
C SER A 23 18.89 -0.80 -13.56
N LYS A 24 19.73 0.02 -12.92
CA LYS A 24 20.90 0.62 -13.57
C LYS A 24 21.90 -0.44 -14.02
N ARG A 25 22.14 -1.47 -13.21
CA ARG A 25 23.04 -2.59 -13.56
C ARG A 25 22.44 -3.48 -14.66
N ALA A 26 21.15 -3.78 -14.57
CA ALA A 26 20.45 -4.61 -15.56
C ALA A 26 20.48 -3.96 -16.95
N ALA A 27 20.39 -2.63 -17.02
CA ALA A 27 20.45 -1.89 -18.27
C ALA A 27 21.77 -2.04 -19.05
N THR A 28 22.87 -2.44 -18.39
CA THR A 28 24.17 -2.64 -19.06
C THR A 28 24.43 -4.09 -19.46
N LEU A 29 23.49 -5.00 -19.19
CA LEU A 29 23.62 -6.42 -19.53
C LEU A 29 23.18 -6.67 -20.97
N PRO A 30 23.73 -7.70 -21.65
CA PRO A 30 23.27 -8.09 -22.97
C PRO A 30 21.81 -8.54 -22.93
N ALA A 31 21.13 -8.42 -24.07
CA ALA A 31 19.77 -8.92 -24.23
C ALA A 31 19.70 -10.43 -23.94
N PRO A 32 18.59 -10.94 -23.36
CA PRO A 32 17.31 -10.26 -23.09
C PRO A 32 17.17 -9.75 -21.64
N LEU A 33 18.26 -9.66 -20.88
CA LEU A 33 18.21 -9.37 -19.43
C LEU A 33 17.56 -8.02 -19.08
N PRO A 34 17.81 -6.90 -19.80
CA PRO A 34 17.12 -5.64 -19.53
C PRO A 34 15.60 -5.74 -19.62
N GLN A 35 15.07 -6.47 -20.62
CA GLN A 35 13.63 -6.62 -20.83
C GLN A 35 12.99 -7.48 -19.74
N LEU A 36 13.62 -8.62 -19.41
CA LEU A 36 13.14 -9.51 -18.33
C LEU A 36 13.12 -8.78 -16.98
N TRP A 37 14.16 -7.98 -16.70
CA TRP A 37 14.20 -7.16 -15.51
C TRP A 37 13.08 -6.11 -15.49
N ALA A 38 12.84 -5.40 -16.60
CA ALA A 38 11.76 -4.42 -16.70
C ALA A 38 10.38 -5.04 -16.45
N VAL A 39 10.12 -6.24 -16.99
CA VAL A 39 8.87 -7.00 -16.74
C VAL A 39 8.73 -7.34 -15.26
N ARG A 40 9.79 -7.82 -14.62
CA ARG A 40 9.78 -8.09 -13.17
C ARG A 40 9.43 -6.84 -12.37
N VAL A 41 10.10 -5.72 -12.65
CA VAL A 41 9.84 -4.45 -11.95
C VAL A 41 8.40 -4.00 -12.15
N TRP A 42 7.88 -4.10 -13.38
CA TRP A 42 6.48 -3.78 -13.67
C TRP A 42 5.50 -4.64 -12.87
N ALA A 43 5.73 -5.95 -12.77
CA ALA A 43 4.88 -6.86 -12.00
C ALA A 43 4.82 -6.46 -10.51
N HIS A 44 5.95 -6.07 -9.91
CA HIS A 44 5.96 -5.59 -8.53
C HIS A 44 5.27 -4.23 -8.35
N LEU A 45 5.37 -3.32 -9.33
CA LEU A 45 4.63 -2.05 -9.30
C LEU A 45 3.12 -2.28 -9.36
N VAL A 46 2.67 -3.22 -10.19
CA VAL A 46 1.26 -3.65 -10.24
C VAL A 46 0.85 -4.27 -8.91
N GLY A 47 1.69 -5.15 -8.34
CA GLY A 47 1.46 -5.75 -7.01
C GLY A 47 1.34 -4.69 -5.90
N SER A 48 2.24 -3.71 -5.88
CA SER A 48 2.20 -2.56 -4.96
C SER A 48 0.88 -1.78 -5.09
N THR A 49 0.40 -1.59 -6.33
CA THR A 49 -0.87 -0.92 -6.61
C THR A 49 -2.06 -1.71 -6.09
N GLY A 50 -2.06 -3.03 -6.30
CA GLY A 50 -3.09 -3.93 -5.75
C GLY A 50 -3.13 -3.91 -4.22
N ILE A 51 -1.97 -3.96 -3.55
CA ILE A 51 -1.87 -3.84 -2.09
C ILE A 51 -2.46 -2.52 -1.60
N THR A 52 -2.14 -1.41 -2.28
CA THR A 52 -2.70 -0.09 -1.95
C THR A 52 -4.21 -0.04 -2.14
N ALA A 53 -4.75 -0.63 -3.21
CA ALA A 53 -6.19 -0.68 -3.44
C ALA A 53 -6.90 -1.46 -2.32
N VAL A 54 -6.35 -2.62 -1.92
CA VAL A 54 -6.88 -3.42 -0.81
C VAL A 54 -6.81 -2.63 0.51
N GLN A 55 -5.71 -1.93 0.77
CA GLN A 55 -5.57 -1.07 1.95
C GLN A 55 -6.65 0.01 1.99
N VAL A 56 -6.86 0.73 0.88
CA VAL A 56 -7.87 1.78 0.81
C VAL A 56 -9.27 1.20 1.02
N GLY A 57 -9.62 0.10 0.34
CA GLY A 57 -10.91 -0.56 0.51
C GLY A 57 -11.15 -1.00 1.95
N HIS A 58 -10.14 -1.56 2.61
CA HIS A 58 -10.22 -1.94 4.01
C HIS A 58 -10.45 -0.74 4.94
N MET A 59 -9.72 0.36 4.76
CA MET A 59 -9.90 1.56 5.60
C MET A 59 -11.27 2.22 5.39
N LEU A 60 -11.79 2.21 4.17
CA LEU A 60 -13.15 2.68 3.87
C LEU A 60 -14.21 1.82 4.55
N PHE A 61 -14.06 0.49 4.50
CA PHE A 61 -14.98 -0.42 5.18
C PHE A 61 -14.96 -0.22 6.70
N ARG A 62 -13.77 -0.04 7.30
CA ARG A 62 -13.63 0.32 8.72
C ARG A 62 -14.41 1.60 9.05
N ASP A 63 -14.25 2.64 8.24
CA ASP A 63 -14.89 3.94 8.49
C ASP A 63 -16.42 3.84 8.33
N GLN A 64 -16.93 3.06 7.37
CA GLN A 64 -18.37 2.76 7.25
C GLN A 64 -18.92 2.03 8.47
N LEU A 65 -18.19 1.05 9.02
CA LEU A 65 -18.57 0.37 10.25
C LEU A 65 -18.59 1.32 11.45
N ILE A 66 -17.63 2.23 11.56
CA ILE A 66 -17.61 3.25 12.62
C ILE A 66 -18.85 4.13 12.51
N THR A 67 -19.18 4.63 11.33
CA THR A 67 -20.39 5.44 11.12
C THR A 67 -21.66 4.69 11.54
N LEU A 68 -21.81 3.43 11.11
CA LEU A 68 -22.96 2.60 11.50
C LEU A 68 -23.05 2.42 13.02
N LEU A 69 -21.92 2.20 13.70
CA LEU A 69 -21.89 2.03 15.15
C LEU A 69 -22.19 3.33 15.88
N THR A 70 -21.74 4.48 15.36
CA THR A 70 -22.11 5.80 15.88
C THR A 70 -23.61 6.01 15.80
N ASP A 71 -24.24 5.68 14.67
CA ASP A 71 -25.70 5.80 14.48
C ASP A 71 -26.50 4.90 15.45
N LEU A 72 -25.90 3.79 15.88
CA LEU A 72 -26.46 2.87 16.89
C LEU A 72 -26.17 3.30 18.34
N GLY A 73 -25.58 4.48 18.55
CA GLY A 73 -25.32 5.05 19.87
C GLY A 73 -24.07 4.51 20.56
N ALA A 74 -23.11 3.96 19.82
CA ALA A 74 -21.83 3.55 20.40
C ALA A 74 -21.01 4.77 20.87
N ASP A 75 -20.24 4.57 21.94
CA ASP A 75 -19.37 5.59 22.54
C ASP A 75 -18.30 6.07 21.53
N GLU A 76 -18.42 7.35 21.14
CA GLU A 76 -17.52 8.00 20.18
C GLU A 76 -16.05 7.94 20.60
N GLN A 77 -15.74 8.05 21.89
CA GLN A 77 -14.37 8.02 22.39
C GLN A 77 -13.75 6.63 22.19
N ARG A 78 -14.54 5.57 22.40
CA ARG A 78 -14.12 4.19 22.13
C ARG A 78 -13.93 3.94 20.64
N LEU A 79 -14.82 4.47 19.81
CA LEU A 79 -14.71 4.36 18.35
C LEU A 79 -13.48 5.09 17.81
N ALA A 80 -13.17 6.29 18.33
CA ALA A 80 -11.96 7.02 17.98
C ALA A 80 -10.69 6.26 18.38
N ALA A 81 -10.66 5.68 19.58
CA ALA A 81 -9.55 4.85 20.04
C ALA A 81 -9.40 3.57 19.20
N PHE A 82 -10.51 2.93 18.83
CA PHE A 82 -10.51 1.81 17.89
C PHE A 82 -9.93 2.21 16.54
N ARG A 83 -10.40 3.31 15.94
CA ARG A 83 -9.91 3.82 14.65
C ARG A 83 -8.40 4.01 14.66
N ALA A 84 -7.88 4.70 15.68
CA ALA A 84 -6.45 4.98 15.82
C ALA A 84 -5.60 3.71 15.97
N ARG A 85 -6.05 2.75 16.79
CA ARG A 85 -5.34 1.46 16.96
C ARG A 85 -5.37 0.63 15.68
N HIS A 86 -6.52 0.56 15.03
CA HIS A 86 -6.72 -0.18 13.80
C HIS A 86 -5.84 0.39 12.67
N GLU A 87 -5.80 1.72 12.54
CA GLU A 87 -4.96 2.39 11.55
C GLU A 87 -3.47 2.13 11.77
N ARG A 88 -3.02 2.21 13.02
CA ARG A 88 -1.62 1.93 13.36
C ARG A 88 -1.23 0.49 13.03
N PHE A 89 -2.06 -0.47 13.43
CA PHE A 89 -1.78 -1.88 13.20
C PHE A 89 -1.79 -2.22 11.71
N PHE A 90 -2.90 -1.96 11.01
CA PHE A 90 -3.03 -2.32 9.62
C PHE A 90 -2.17 -1.45 8.69
N GLY A 91 -1.91 -0.19 9.05
CA GLY A 91 -0.92 0.64 8.37
C GLY A 91 0.46 -0.02 8.36
N ALA A 92 0.92 -0.52 9.53
CA ALA A 92 2.17 -1.26 9.63
C ALA A 92 2.14 -2.58 8.84
N VAL A 93 1.02 -3.31 8.84
CA VAL A 93 0.84 -4.55 8.06
C VAL A 93 0.95 -4.28 6.56
N TYR A 94 0.22 -3.30 6.03
CA TYR A 94 0.27 -2.99 4.60
C TYR A 94 1.62 -2.43 4.17
N ASP A 95 2.28 -1.61 5.01
CA ASP A 95 3.65 -1.16 4.74
C ASP A 95 4.67 -2.31 4.82
N GLY A 96 4.44 -3.30 5.69
CA GLY A 96 5.19 -4.55 5.75
C GLY A 96 5.03 -5.36 4.46
N LEU A 97 3.79 -5.61 4.03
CA LEU A 97 3.47 -6.34 2.81
C LEU A 97 4.03 -5.66 1.56
N ARG A 98 3.89 -4.32 1.47
CA ARG A 98 4.45 -3.53 0.37
C ARG A 98 5.98 -3.58 0.34
N ARG A 99 6.66 -3.78 1.47
CA ARG A 99 8.11 -4.03 1.46
C ARG A 99 8.46 -5.47 1.11
N ALA A 100 7.82 -6.43 1.77
CA ALA A 100 8.13 -7.86 1.66
C ALA A 100 7.97 -8.38 0.23
N HIS A 101 6.93 -7.95 -0.49
CA HIS A 101 6.70 -8.45 -1.85
C HIS A 101 7.78 -8.07 -2.87
N TRP A 102 8.66 -7.10 -2.57
CA TRP A 102 9.83 -6.79 -3.43
C TRP A 102 11.00 -7.77 -3.24
N TYR A 103 10.98 -8.59 -2.19
CA TYR A 103 12.04 -9.56 -1.86
C TYR A 103 11.70 -10.98 -2.28
N ILE A 104 10.49 -11.21 -2.76
CA ILE A 104 10.02 -12.46 -3.38
C ILE A 104 10.18 -12.27 -4.89
#